data_AF-A0A0J8QSS6-F1
#
_entry.id   AF-A0A0J8QSS6-F1
#
_cell.length_a   1.000
_cell.length_b   1.000
_cell.length_c   1.000
_cell.angle_alpha   90.00
_cell.angle_beta   90.00
_cell.angle_gamma   90.00
#
_symmetry.space_group_name_H-M   'P 1'
#
loop_
_entity.id
_entity.type
_entity.pdbx_description
1 polymer ?
#
loop_
_entity_poly.entity_id
_entity_poly.type
_entity_poly.pdbx_seq_one_letter_code
_entity_poly.pdbx_strand_id
1 'polypeptide(L)'
;MVHPILQSSKSLSNPIPAPDPRHHAEPIISFLPRVHVLVIGPGLGRDPITQSIVVEVLREARAKAIPLVLDADALLLVQDRPDLVHGYEECILTPNVVEFRRLTEAFGVDVSVAGERREEGECEACERLSRALGGVMIVQKGIHDVISNGVTSLISDVQGGKKRSGGQGDTMTGSLGTFLAWRKAYHEGLWDAGEEDRSKQGEAESRSDVEVELQEDGDDEENEPQNYNVACCVGWEYHYEGVLTKSISGQGKKYASKRFNGRGPRRLSGLDWRARRVKVVNK
;
A
#
# COMPACT_ATOMS: atom_id res chain seq x y z
N MET A 1 -16.87 -9.25 -22.78
CA MET A 1 -15.46 -9.01 -23.12
C MET A 1 -15.05 -7.77 -22.34
N VAL A 2 -14.23 -7.89 -21.29
CA VAL A 2 -13.70 -6.70 -20.60
C VAL A 2 -12.58 -6.19 -21.48
N HIS A 3 -12.77 -5.06 -22.15
CA HIS A 3 -11.69 -4.43 -22.90
C HIS A 3 -10.74 -3.81 -21.88
N PRO A 4 -9.47 -4.24 -21.81
CA PRO A 4 -8.52 -3.63 -20.89
C PRO A 4 -8.34 -2.17 -21.29
N ILE A 5 -8.58 -1.27 -20.34
CA ILE A 5 -8.42 0.18 -20.54
C ILE A 5 -6.94 0.51 -20.78
N LEU A 6 -6.04 -0.20 -20.08
CA LEU A 6 -4.60 -0.08 -20.28
C LEU A 6 -4.15 -0.93 -21.47
N GLN A 7 -3.62 -0.27 -22.49
CA GLN A 7 -3.21 -0.92 -23.73
C GLN A 7 -1.75 -1.38 -23.68
N SER A 8 -1.44 -2.41 -24.46
CA SER A 8 -0.10 -2.99 -24.61
C SER A 8 0.27 -3.14 -26.09
N SER A 9 1.54 -3.37 -26.40
CA SER A 9 2.00 -3.65 -27.77
C SER A 9 1.20 -4.75 -28.48
N LYS A 10 0.73 -5.77 -27.75
CA LYS A 10 -0.08 -6.86 -28.33
C LYS A 10 -1.50 -6.41 -28.67
N SER A 11 -2.08 -5.57 -27.80
CA SER A 11 -3.43 -5.01 -27.98
C SER A 11 -3.47 -4.01 -29.14
N LEU A 12 -2.35 -3.32 -29.38
CA LEU A 12 -2.17 -2.33 -30.43
C LEU A 12 -1.67 -2.94 -31.75
N SER A 13 -1.87 -4.25 -31.99
CA SER A 13 -1.36 -4.91 -33.20
C SER A 13 -1.79 -4.16 -34.48
N ASN A 14 -0.79 -3.57 -35.14
CA ASN A 14 -0.81 -2.47 -36.13
C ASN A 14 -0.90 -1.06 -35.52
N PRO A 15 0.22 -0.32 -35.46
CA PRO A 15 0.13 1.00 -36.07
C PRO A 15 1.45 1.50 -36.70
N ILE A 16 1.33 2.04 -37.91
CA ILE A 16 2.11 3.21 -38.31
C ILE A 16 1.09 4.35 -38.31
N PRO A 17 1.27 5.42 -37.51
CA PRO A 17 2.46 5.80 -36.74
C PRO A 17 2.52 5.20 -35.31
N ALA A 18 3.62 5.46 -34.59
CA ALA A 18 3.79 5.05 -33.19
C ALA A 18 2.61 5.52 -32.32
N PRO A 19 2.10 4.68 -31.40
CA PRO A 19 0.92 5.02 -30.60
C PRO A 19 1.24 6.19 -29.68
N ASP A 20 0.38 7.22 -29.71
CA ASP A 20 0.48 8.39 -28.82
C ASP A 20 0.10 7.97 -27.39
N PRO A 21 1.06 7.93 -26.44
CA PRO A 21 0.78 7.49 -25.08
C PRO A 21 -0.27 8.36 -24.39
N ARG A 22 -0.33 9.66 -24.72
CA ARG A 22 -1.29 10.59 -24.10
C ARG A 22 -2.71 10.25 -24.52
N HIS A 23 -2.93 10.03 -25.82
CA HIS A 23 -4.22 9.59 -26.34
C HIS A 23 -4.75 8.32 -25.64
N HIS A 24 -3.85 7.36 -25.38
CA HIS A 24 -4.22 6.11 -24.70
C HIS A 24 -4.35 6.25 -23.18
N ALA A 25 -3.72 7.25 -22.58
CA ALA A 25 -3.89 7.59 -21.16
C ALA A 25 -5.20 8.34 -20.88
N GLU A 26 -5.72 9.09 -21.85
CA GLU A 26 -6.86 10.00 -21.67
C GLU A 26 -8.12 9.32 -21.08
N PRO A 27 -8.52 8.10 -21.48
CA PRO A 27 -9.61 7.39 -20.84
C PRO A 27 -9.36 7.19 -19.34
N ILE A 28 -8.14 6.82 -18.93
CA ILE A 28 -7.76 6.62 -17.52
C ILE A 28 -7.73 7.96 -16.79
N ILE A 29 -7.13 9.00 -17.40
CA ILE A 29 -7.03 10.35 -16.85
C ILE A 29 -8.43 10.92 -16.55
N SER A 30 -9.42 10.65 -17.42
CA SER A 30 -10.80 11.10 -17.22
C SER A 30 -11.48 10.50 -15.97
N PHE A 31 -11.01 9.35 -15.48
CA PHE A 31 -11.50 8.72 -14.24
C PHE A 31 -10.78 9.21 -12.99
N LEU A 32 -9.60 9.83 -13.11
CA LEU A 32 -8.82 10.28 -11.95
C LEU A 32 -9.61 11.16 -10.96
N PRO A 33 -10.50 12.09 -11.38
CA PRO A 33 -11.31 12.87 -10.43
C PRO A 33 -12.30 12.06 -9.59
N ARG A 34 -12.53 10.79 -9.93
CA ARG A 34 -13.51 9.90 -9.27
C ARG A 34 -12.87 8.91 -8.31
N VAL A 35 -11.54 8.93 -8.16
CA VAL A 35 -10.81 8.01 -7.29
C VAL A 35 -10.09 8.77 -6.19
N HIS A 36 -10.06 8.18 -5.00
CA HIS A 36 -9.35 8.77 -3.86
C HIS A 36 -7.84 8.51 -3.93
N VAL A 37 -7.45 7.32 -4.41
CA VAL A 37 -6.06 6.82 -4.42
C VAL A 37 -5.85 6.01 -5.69
N LEU A 38 -4.62 6.00 -6.20
CA LEU A 38 -4.22 5.20 -7.37
C LEU A 38 -3.13 4.19 -6.98
N VAL A 39 -3.40 2.91 -7.23
CA VAL A 39 -2.45 1.82 -7.03
C VAL A 39 -1.93 1.37 -8.40
N ILE A 40 -0.60 1.37 -8.59
CA ILE A 40 0.04 0.97 -9.86
C ILE A 40 1.13 -0.05 -9.56
N GLY A 41 1.13 -1.17 -10.29
CA GLY A 41 2.14 -2.21 -10.11
C GLY A 41 1.64 -3.63 -10.35
N PRO A 42 0.60 -4.07 -9.61
CA PRO A 42 0.08 -5.43 -9.72
C PRO A 42 -0.30 -5.78 -11.17
N GLY A 43 0.43 -6.72 -11.76
CA GLY A 43 0.20 -7.17 -13.14
C GLY A 43 0.48 -6.13 -14.23
N LEU A 44 1.19 -5.03 -13.93
CA LEU A 44 1.52 -3.99 -14.92
C LEU A 44 2.37 -4.53 -16.07
N GLY A 45 3.36 -5.36 -15.74
CA GLY A 45 4.33 -5.88 -16.70
C GLY A 45 5.34 -4.82 -17.16
N ARG A 46 6.10 -5.18 -18.19
CA ARG A 46 7.26 -4.40 -18.68
C ARG A 46 7.15 -4.02 -20.15
N ASP A 47 5.91 -3.96 -20.66
CA ASP A 47 5.68 -3.53 -22.03
C ASP A 47 5.96 -2.03 -22.15
N PRO A 48 6.84 -1.58 -23.07
CA PRO A 48 7.24 -0.18 -23.15
C PRO A 48 6.08 0.79 -23.45
N ILE A 49 5.07 0.35 -24.21
CA ILE A 49 3.88 1.17 -24.50
C ILE A 49 3.00 1.29 -23.26
N THR A 50 2.75 0.18 -22.58
CA THR A 50 2.04 0.22 -21.29
C THR A 50 2.73 1.15 -20.28
N GLN A 51 4.06 1.06 -20.19
CA GLN A 51 4.87 1.90 -19.33
C GLN A 51 4.82 3.38 -19.72
N SER A 52 4.85 3.72 -21.01
CA SER A 52 4.73 5.11 -21.46
C SER A 52 3.36 5.72 -21.15
N ILE A 53 2.29 4.95 -21.30
CA ILE A 53 0.92 5.35 -20.93
C ILE A 53 0.83 5.60 -19.42
N VAL A 54 1.35 4.68 -18.59
CA VAL A 54 1.34 4.83 -17.13
C VAL A 54 2.06 6.09 -16.68
N VAL A 55 3.13 6.50 -17.36
CA VAL A 55 3.80 7.75 -17.00
C VAL A 55 2.93 8.98 -17.26
N GLU A 56 2.17 9.03 -18.35
CA GLU A 56 1.22 10.12 -18.55
C GLU A 56 0.13 10.13 -17.46
N VAL A 57 -0.34 8.96 -17.04
CA VAL A 57 -1.29 8.83 -15.92
C VAL A 57 -0.67 9.31 -14.59
N LEU A 58 0.58 8.93 -14.29
CA LEU A 58 1.29 9.34 -13.07
C LEU A 58 1.48 10.86 -13.01
N ARG A 59 1.84 11.49 -14.12
CA ARG A 59 2.00 12.94 -14.22
C ARG A 59 0.69 13.67 -13.89
N GLU A 60 -0.41 13.22 -14.47
CA GLU A 60 -1.73 13.80 -14.22
C GLU A 60 -2.24 13.52 -12.80
N ALA A 61 -2.00 12.32 -12.27
CA ALA A 61 -2.36 11.99 -10.89
C ALA A 61 -1.62 12.87 -9.89
N ARG A 62 -0.30 13.07 -10.10
CA ARG A 62 0.52 13.99 -9.28
C ARG A 62 0.05 15.44 -9.41
N ALA A 63 -0.25 15.91 -10.63
CA ALA A 63 -0.75 17.27 -10.85
C ALA A 63 -2.09 17.54 -10.13
N LYS A 64 -2.89 16.48 -9.90
CA LYS A 64 -4.15 16.51 -9.15
C LYS A 64 -4.00 16.18 -7.67
N ALA A 65 -2.77 16.02 -7.18
CA ALA A 65 -2.48 15.61 -5.80
C ALA A 65 -3.23 14.33 -5.38
N ILE A 66 -3.35 13.34 -6.27
CA ILE A 66 -3.98 12.04 -5.95
C ILE A 66 -2.94 11.11 -5.31
N PRO A 67 -3.18 10.64 -4.07
CA PRO A 67 -2.28 9.70 -3.43
C PRO A 67 -1.97 8.45 -4.26
N LEU A 68 -0.73 8.00 -4.21
CA LEU A 68 -0.19 6.92 -5.03
C LEU A 68 0.39 5.80 -4.17
N VAL A 69 0.17 4.56 -4.61
CA VAL A 69 0.97 3.41 -4.15
C VAL A 69 1.59 2.74 -5.36
N LEU A 70 2.92 2.70 -5.40
CA LEU A 70 3.69 2.05 -6.46
C LEU A 70 4.30 0.74 -5.97
N ASP A 71 4.03 -0.34 -6.70
CA ASP A 71 4.51 -1.69 -6.39
C ASP A 71 5.10 -2.38 -7.64
N ALA A 72 5.90 -3.42 -7.43
CA ALA A 72 6.41 -4.32 -8.46
C ALA A 72 7.01 -3.57 -9.67
N ASP A 73 6.52 -3.84 -10.89
CA ASP A 73 7.07 -3.27 -12.13
C ASP A 73 6.89 -1.74 -12.23
N ALA A 74 5.99 -1.12 -11.43
CA ALA A 74 5.89 0.34 -11.38
C ALA A 74 7.16 0.98 -10.76
N LEU A 75 7.86 0.25 -9.89
CA LEU A 75 9.11 0.71 -9.29
C LEU A 75 10.27 0.76 -10.28
N LEU A 76 10.16 0.05 -11.42
CA LEU A 76 11.12 0.19 -12.52
C LEU A 76 11.00 1.57 -13.17
N LEU A 77 9.78 2.10 -13.31
CA LEU A 77 9.57 3.45 -13.83
C LEU A 77 10.20 4.51 -12.93
N VAL A 78 10.19 4.30 -11.61
CA VAL A 78 10.82 5.21 -10.64
C VAL A 78 12.34 5.20 -10.77
N GLN A 79 12.96 4.05 -11.10
CA GLN A 79 14.40 3.96 -11.35
C GLN A 79 14.80 4.79 -12.57
N ASP A 80 14.05 4.69 -13.66
CA ASP A 80 14.37 5.37 -14.92
C ASP A 80 13.93 6.84 -14.92
N ARG A 81 12.86 7.16 -14.20
CA ARG A 81 12.22 8.48 -14.14
C ARG A 81 11.88 8.88 -12.71
N PRO A 82 12.89 9.26 -11.91
CA PRO A 82 12.70 9.68 -10.52
C PRO A 82 11.80 10.92 -10.40
N ASP A 83 11.77 11.76 -11.44
CA ASP A 83 10.93 12.97 -11.51
C ASP A 83 9.44 12.67 -11.33
N LEU A 84 8.99 11.44 -11.56
CA LEU A 84 7.59 11.07 -11.38
C LEU A 84 7.14 11.10 -9.92
N VAL A 85 8.05 10.81 -9.00
CA VAL A 85 7.75 10.69 -7.56
C VAL A 85 8.57 11.61 -6.69
N HIS A 86 9.69 12.17 -7.19
CA HIS A 86 10.59 12.97 -6.39
C HIS A 86 9.87 14.16 -5.72
N GLY A 87 9.95 14.24 -4.40
CA GLY A 87 9.30 15.28 -3.60
C GLY A 87 7.79 15.12 -3.49
N TYR A 88 7.24 13.93 -3.75
CA TYR A 88 5.81 13.69 -3.68
C TYR A 88 5.44 12.87 -2.43
N GLU A 89 5.11 13.56 -1.35
CA GLU A 89 4.80 12.98 -0.04
C GLU A 89 3.55 12.09 -0.05
N GLU A 90 2.62 12.34 -0.96
CA GLU A 90 1.43 11.51 -1.18
C GLU A 90 1.73 10.21 -1.96
N CYS A 91 3.00 9.83 -2.12
CA CYS A 91 3.42 8.62 -2.80
C CYS A 91 4.07 7.63 -1.83
N ILE A 92 3.61 6.38 -1.87
CA ILE A 92 4.21 5.24 -1.15
C ILE A 92 4.84 4.28 -2.16
N LEU A 93 6.11 3.95 -1.97
CA LEU A 93 6.79 2.89 -2.70
C LEU A 93 6.83 1.61 -1.86
N THR A 94 6.51 0.46 -2.45
CA THR A 94 6.52 -0.82 -1.72
C THR A 94 7.56 -1.82 -2.26
N PRO A 95 8.87 -1.49 -2.31
CA PRO A 95 9.86 -2.40 -2.87
C PRO A 95 10.06 -3.65 -2.01
N ASN A 96 10.19 -4.82 -2.62
CA ASN A 96 10.82 -5.97 -1.97
C ASN A 96 12.34 -5.81 -1.89
N VAL A 97 13.03 -6.72 -1.17
CA VAL A 97 14.50 -6.68 -1.01
C VAL A 97 15.31 -6.57 -2.31
N VAL A 98 14.83 -7.11 -3.43
CA VAL A 98 15.52 -7.03 -4.73
C VAL A 98 15.22 -5.70 -5.43
N GLU A 99 13.96 -5.27 -5.41
CA GLU A 99 13.53 -3.98 -5.97
C GLU A 99 14.18 -2.82 -5.21
N PHE A 100 14.28 -2.92 -3.88
CA PHE A 100 14.91 -1.94 -3.02
C PHE A 100 16.39 -1.77 -3.37
N ARG A 101 17.12 -2.89 -3.52
CA ARG A 101 18.52 -2.85 -3.95
C ARG A 101 18.69 -2.09 -5.27
N ARG A 102 17.85 -2.37 -6.26
CA ARG A 102 17.89 -1.70 -7.57
C ARG A 102 17.64 -0.21 -7.45
N LEU A 103 16.67 0.19 -6.62
CA LEU A 103 16.43 1.60 -6.31
C LEU A 103 17.67 2.22 -5.65
N THR A 104 18.19 1.64 -4.57
CA THR A 104 19.39 2.19 -3.90
C THR A 104 20.59 2.33 -4.83
N GLU A 105 20.81 1.35 -5.74
CA GLU A 105 21.86 1.41 -6.76
C GLU A 105 21.61 2.56 -7.76
N ALA A 106 20.39 2.71 -8.25
CA ALA A 106 20.01 3.78 -9.17
C ALA A 106 20.18 5.18 -8.56
N PHE A 107 19.96 5.33 -7.25
CA PHE A 107 20.10 6.59 -6.52
C PHE A 107 21.44 6.77 -5.80
N GLY A 108 22.42 5.87 -6.00
CA GLY A 108 23.74 5.97 -5.39
C GLY A 108 23.72 5.90 -3.85
N VAL A 109 22.71 5.26 -3.27
CA VAL A 109 22.59 5.05 -1.82
C VAL A 109 23.40 3.82 -1.45
N ASP A 110 24.53 4.05 -0.78
CA ASP A 110 25.39 2.96 -0.33
C ASP A 110 24.78 2.24 0.87
N VAL A 111 24.36 0.99 0.64
CA VAL A 111 23.78 0.09 1.65
C VAL A 111 24.85 -0.61 2.50
N SER A 112 26.13 -0.47 2.15
CA SER A 112 27.25 -1.11 2.86
C SER A 112 27.64 -0.41 4.16
N VAL A 113 27.21 0.84 4.34
CA VAL A 113 27.31 1.60 5.59
C VAL A 113 26.13 1.23 6.48
N ALA A 114 26.08 -0.03 6.92
CA ALA A 114 25.10 -0.51 7.87
C ALA A 114 25.68 -0.40 9.28
N GLY A 115 24.90 0.12 10.24
CA GLY A 115 25.27 0.20 11.65
C GLY A 115 25.70 -1.15 12.25
N GLU A 116 26.15 -1.13 13.51
CA GLU A 116 26.65 -2.34 14.19
C GLU A 116 25.63 -3.49 14.19
N ARG A 117 24.34 -3.17 14.09
CA ARG A 117 23.24 -4.12 13.90
C ARG A 117 22.62 -4.03 12.51
N ARG A 118 22.24 -5.19 11.97
CA ARG A 118 21.61 -5.32 10.66
C ARG A 118 20.34 -4.48 10.49
N GLU A 119 19.49 -4.43 11.52
CA GLU A 119 18.22 -3.67 11.51
C GLU A 119 18.44 -2.16 11.40
N GLU A 120 19.45 -1.62 12.10
CA GLU A 120 19.81 -0.20 12.06
C GLU A 120 20.32 0.19 10.67
N GLY A 121 21.13 -0.69 10.05
CA GLY A 121 21.60 -0.48 8.68
C GLY A 121 20.50 -0.53 7.63
N GLU A 122 19.51 -1.42 7.78
CA GLU A 122 18.35 -1.48 6.89
C GLU A 122 17.49 -0.21 7.02
N CYS A 123 17.29 0.32 8.23
CA CYS A 123 16.63 1.61 8.46
C CYS A 123 17.37 2.79 7.84
N GLU A 124 18.69 2.86 8.05
CA GLU A 124 19.50 3.95 7.50
C GLU A 124 19.48 3.96 5.97
N ALA A 125 19.55 2.80 5.33
CA ALA A 125 19.45 2.71 3.88
C ALA A 125 18.07 3.17 3.39
N CYS A 126 16.98 2.77 4.06
CA CYS A 126 15.62 3.16 3.71
C CYS A 126 15.41 4.68 3.86
N GLU A 127 15.88 5.25 4.97
CA GLU A 127 15.85 6.69 5.24
C GLU A 127 16.63 7.49 4.19
N ARG A 128 17.84 7.04 3.83
CA ARG A 128 18.66 7.69 2.80
C ARG A 128 18.00 7.63 1.43
N LEU A 129 17.39 6.51 1.06
CA LEU A 129 16.65 6.39 -0.20
C LEU A 129 15.43 7.30 -0.22
N SER A 130 14.67 7.37 0.87
CA SER A 130 13.52 8.28 0.98
C SER A 130 13.95 9.75 0.85
N ARG A 131 15.03 10.15 1.51
CA ARG A 131 15.63 11.49 1.35
C ARG A 131 16.11 11.77 -0.07
N ALA A 132 16.77 10.80 -0.72
CA ALA A 132 17.21 10.93 -2.11
C ALA A 132 16.03 11.10 -3.09
N LEU A 133 14.85 10.59 -2.72
CA LEU A 133 13.58 10.77 -3.42
C LEU A 133 12.79 12.00 -2.94
N GLY A 134 13.36 12.85 -2.09
CA GLY A 134 12.69 14.06 -1.60
C GLY A 134 11.59 13.82 -0.58
N GLY A 135 11.71 12.80 0.27
CA GLY A 135 10.75 12.52 1.37
C GLY A 135 9.60 11.58 1.01
N VAL A 136 9.71 10.86 -0.11
CA VAL A 136 8.73 9.84 -0.51
C VAL A 136 8.72 8.70 0.50
N MET A 137 7.53 8.25 0.93
CA MET A 137 7.42 7.13 1.87
C MET A 137 7.82 5.81 1.21
N ILE A 138 8.66 5.04 1.89
CA ILE A 138 9.15 3.74 1.44
C ILE A 138 8.74 2.68 2.45
N VAL A 139 8.10 1.62 1.96
CA VAL A 139 7.80 0.40 2.70
C VAL A 139 8.64 -0.72 2.10
N GLN A 140 9.84 -0.91 2.63
CA GLN A 140 10.75 -1.98 2.22
C GLN A 140 10.26 -3.31 2.78
N LYS A 141 9.71 -4.16 1.91
CA LYS A 141 9.22 -5.50 2.25
C LYS A 141 10.39 -6.46 2.51
N GLY A 142 10.37 -7.17 3.64
CA GLY A 142 11.48 -8.01 4.07
C GLY A 142 11.08 -9.16 5.00
N ILE A 143 12.06 -9.64 5.77
CA ILE A 143 11.79 -10.49 6.95
C ILE A 143 11.17 -9.62 8.05
N HIS A 144 11.72 -8.42 8.19
CA HIS A 144 11.12 -7.28 8.85
C HIS A 144 10.80 -6.26 7.77
N ASP A 145 9.65 -5.60 7.90
CA ASP A 145 9.30 -4.52 6.99
C ASP A 145 9.84 -3.21 7.58
N VAL A 146 10.59 -2.47 6.78
CA VAL A 146 11.16 -1.17 7.18
C VAL A 146 10.37 -0.07 6.49
N ILE A 147 9.78 0.82 7.27
CA ILE A 147 8.95 1.93 6.79
C ILE A 147 9.69 3.22 7.09
N SER A 148 9.94 4.06 6.09
CA SER A 148 10.61 5.34 6.28
C SER A 148 10.05 6.44 5.39
N ASN A 149 9.91 7.64 5.94
CA ASN A 149 9.63 8.88 5.20
C ASN A 149 10.87 9.78 5.08
N GLY A 150 12.05 9.27 5.44
CA GLY A 150 13.31 10.03 5.39
C GLY A 150 13.52 10.94 6.61
N VAL A 151 12.55 11.06 7.51
CA VAL A 151 12.67 11.74 8.81
C VAL A 151 12.67 10.71 9.94
N THR A 152 11.69 9.81 9.90
CA THR A 152 11.47 8.74 10.88
C THR A 152 11.46 7.40 10.16
N SER A 153 12.02 6.39 10.84
CA SER A 153 12.05 5.02 10.35
C SER A 153 11.48 4.07 11.40
N LEU A 154 10.59 3.18 10.96
CA LEU A 154 9.91 2.18 11.78
C LEU A 154 10.27 0.79 11.27
N ILE A 155 10.44 -0.14 12.21
CA ILE A 155 10.56 -1.57 11.90
C ILE A 155 9.32 -2.28 12.39
N SER A 156 8.66 -2.97 11.46
CA SER A 156 7.63 -3.97 11.77
C SER A 156 8.28 -5.34 11.88
N ASP A 157 8.34 -5.88 13.10
CA ASP A 157 8.82 -7.24 13.37
C ASP A 157 7.68 -8.27 13.52
N VAL A 158 6.48 -7.90 13.07
CA VAL A 158 5.28 -8.74 13.16
C VAL A 158 5.47 -10.04 12.38
N GLN A 159 5.29 -11.17 13.07
CA GLN A 159 5.43 -12.48 12.46
C GLN A 159 4.34 -12.73 11.40
N GLY A 160 4.74 -12.72 10.13
CA GLY A 160 3.88 -13.08 9.01
C GLY A 160 3.62 -14.58 8.83
N GLY A 161 2.78 -14.91 7.86
CA GLY A 161 2.50 -16.29 7.47
C GLY A 161 3.72 -16.98 6.84
N LYS A 162 4.00 -18.23 7.24
CA LYS A 162 5.16 -18.99 6.72
C LYS A 162 5.04 -19.40 5.24
N LYS A 163 3.84 -19.30 4.66
CA LYS A 163 3.58 -19.64 3.26
C LYS A 163 3.83 -18.41 2.40
N ARG A 164 4.56 -18.57 1.29
CA ARG A 164 4.68 -17.55 0.25
C ARG A 164 3.62 -17.80 -0.83
N SER A 165 2.41 -17.28 -0.65
CA SER A 165 1.40 -17.30 -1.71
C SER A 165 1.69 -16.19 -2.72
N GLY A 166 1.39 -16.45 -4.00
CA GLY A 166 1.30 -15.35 -4.98
C GLY A 166 0.25 -14.33 -4.53
N GLY A 167 0.51 -13.04 -4.77
CA GLY A 167 -0.42 -11.95 -4.45
C GLY A 167 -0.43 -11.42 -3.01
N GLN A 168 0.53 -11.83 -2.16
CA GLN A 168 0.70 -11.23 -0.83
C GLN A 168 1.03 -9.73 -0.92
N GLY A 169 1.93 -9.37 -1.84
CA GLY A 169 2.24 -7.97 -2.14
C GLY A 169 0.99 -7.21 -2.57
N ASP A 170 0.21 -7.77 -3.50
CA ASP A 170 -1.03 -7.13 -3.99
C ASP A 170 -2.04 -6.86 -2.86
N THR A 171 -2.14 -7.78 -1.89
CA THR A 171 -3.03 -7.59 -0.72
C THR A 171 -2.53 -6.47 0.18
N MET A 172 -1.22 -6.40 0.44
CA MET A 172 -0.61 -5.31 1.22
C MET A 172 -0.82 -3.96 0.52
N THR A 173 -0.50 -3.90 -0.77
CA THR A 173 -0.62 -2.69 -1.60
C THR A 173 -2.08 -2.21 -1.71
N GLY A 174 -3.04 -3.13 -1.85
CA GLY A 174 -4.48 -2.79 -1.82
C GLY A 174 -4.96 -2.29 -0.45
N SER A 175 -4.43 -2.85 0.64
CA SER A 175 -4.73 -2.39 2.00
C SER A 175 -4.17 -0.98 2.25
N LEU A 176 -2.93 -0.72 1.82
CA LEU A 176 -2.32 0.62 1.86
C LEU A 176 -3.15 1.63 1.05
N GLY A 177 -3.61 1.25 -0.14
CA GLY A 177 -4.50 2.09 -0.93
C GLY A 177 -5.81 2.44 -0.21
N THR A 178 -6.35 1.50 0.56
CA THR A 178 -7.54 1.72 1.39
C THR A 178 -7.26 2.69 2.54
N PHE A 179 -6.15 2.50 3.25
CA PHE A 179 -5.77 3.40 4.35
C PHE A 179 -5.46 4.81 3.88
N LEU A 180 -4.80 4.98 2.73
CA LEU A 180 -4.61 6.29 2.12
C LEU A 180 -5.95 6.96 1.75
N ALA A 181 -6.92 6.18 1.27
CA ALA A 181 -8.25 6.71 0.96
C ALA A 181 -8.97 7.18 2.23
N TRP A 182 -8.82 6.44 3.32
CA TRP A 182 -9.38 6.84 4.62
C TRP A 182 -8.67 8.05 5.21
N ARG A 183 -7.33 8.12 5.15
CA ARG A 183 -6.58 9.32 5.54
C ARG A 183 -7.06 10.56 4.77
N LYS A 184 -7.22 10.43 3.46
CA LYS A 184 -7.72 11.53 2.62
C LYS A 184 -9.12 11.95 3.05
N ALA A 185 -10.02 11.00 3.27
CA ALA A 185 -11.38 11.28 3.71
C ALA A 185 -11.43 11.94 5.10
N TYR A 186 -10.54 11.54 6.00
CA TYR A 186 -10.35 12.17 7.30
C TYR A 186 -9.89 13.64 7.16
N HIS A 187 -8.83 13.91 6.37
CA HIS A 187 -8.37 15.28 6.13
C HIS A 187 -9.38 16.15 5.38
N GLU A 188 -10.28 15.56 4.59
CA GLU A 188 -11.39 16.25 3.93
C GLU A 188 -12.61 16.45 4.84
N GLY A 189 -12.58 15.97 6.09
CA GLY A 189 -13.67 16.10 7.06
C GLY A 189 -14.93 15.34 6.66
N LEU A 190 -14.82 14.28 5.84
CA LEU A 190 -15.98 13.52 5.34
C LEU A 190 -16.76 12.81 6.46
N TRP A 191 -16.12 12.59 7.62
CA TRP A 191 -16.71 11.93 8.78
C TRP A 191 -16.85 12.84 9.99
N ASP A 192 -16.57 14.14 9.85
CA ASP A 192 -16.70 15.09 10.96
C ASP A 192 -18.16 15.18 11.37
N ALA A 193 -18.50 14.51 12.46
CA ALA A 193 -19.82 14.53 13.08
C ALA A 193 -20.05 15.82 13.92
N GLY A 194 -19.22 16.85 13.75
CA GLY A 194 -19.23 18.07 14.54
C GLY A 194 -18.35 18.03 15.79
N GLU A 195 -17.33 17.16 15.84
CA GLU A 195 -16.27 17.23 16.86
C GLU A 195 -15.19 18.20 16.37
N GLU A 196 -14.86 19.21 17.17
CA GLU A 196 -13.81 20.19 16.86
C GLU A 196 -12.44 19.50 16.89
N ASP A 197 -11.86 19.25 15.72
CA ASP A 197 -10.52 18.66 15.61
C ASP A 197 -9.45 19.64 16.13
N ARG A 198 -8.64 19.17 17.09
CA ARG A 198 -7.56 19.94 17.74
C ARG A 198 -6.19 19.73 17.07
N SER A 199 -6.14 19.17 15.89
CA SER A 199 -4.88 18.93 15.18
C SER A 199 -4.37 20.20 14.47
N LYS A 200 -3.09 20.51 14.68
CA LYS A 200 -2.41 21.64 14.02
C LYS A 200 -2.22 21.32 12.54
N GLN A 201 -2.41 22.34 11.71
CA GLN A 201 -2.32 22.27 10.25
C GLN A 201 -0.98 21.72 9.75
N GLY A 202 -1.03 20.60 9.03
CA GLY A 202 -0.38 20.42 7.72
C GLY A 202 1.14 20.49 7.59
N GLU A 203 1.91 20.52 8.67
CA GLU A 203 3.36 20.36 8.62
C GLU A 203 3.75 18.89 8.82
N ALA A 204 4.74 18.42 8.06
CA ALA A 204 5.34 17.11 8.27
C ALA A 204 5.77 16.99 9.73
N GLU A 205 5.18 16.03 10.46
CA GLU A 205 5.44 15.81 11.87
C GLU A 205 6.95 15.70 12.10
N SER A 206 7.44 16.49 13.04
CA SER A 206 8.84 16.39 13.42
C SER A 206 9.08 15.00 14.02
N ARG A 207 10.31 14.51 13.94
CA ARG A 207 10.69 13.22 14.51
C ARG A 207 10.22 13.06 15.98
N SER A 208 10.30 14.15 16.75
CA SER A 208 9.82 14.19 18.14
C SER A 208 8.31 14.07 18.28
N ASP A 209 7.53 14.60 17.34
CA ASP A 209 6.06 14.52 17.39
C ASP A 209 5.61 13.07 17.15
N VAL A 210 6.18 12.41 16.12
CA VAL A 210 5.91 10.99 15.81
C VAL A 210 6.32 10.07 16.97
N GLU A 211 7.44 10.37 17.64
CA GLU A 211 7.91 9.59 18.79
C GLU A 211 6.98 9.71 20.01
N VAL A 212 6.34 10.86 20.22
CA VAL A 212 5.36 11.06 21.31
C VAL A 212 4.10 10.26 21.03
N GLU A 213 3.53 10.33 19.82
CA GLU A 213 2.31 9.60 19.48
C GLU A 213 2.49 8.08 19.61
N LEU A 214 3.63 7.54 19.15
CA LEU A 214 3.91 6.10 19.25
C LEU A 214 4.18 5.61 20.69
N GLN A 215 4.52 6.53 21.61
CA GLN A 215 4.68 6.22 23.04
C GLN A 215 3.35 6.32 23.80
N GLU A 216 2.48 7.28 23.44
CA GLU A 216 1.15 7.43 24.05
C GLU A 216 0.26 6.20 23.80
N ASP A 217 0.31 5.60 22.60
CA ASP A 217 -0.39 4.32 22.29
C ASP A 217 0.19 3.10 23.06
N GLY A 218 1.38 3.23 23.64
CA GLY A 218 2.10 2.16 24.35
C GLY A 218 1.81 2.07 25.85
N ASP A 219 1.28 3.13 26.46
CA ASP A 219 1.09 3.26 27.92
C ASP A 219 -0.35 2.93 28.38
N ASP A 220 -1.24 2.52 27.48
CA ASP A 220 -2.63 2.12 27.76
C ASP A 220 -2.77 0.74 28.47
N GLU A 221 -1.79 0.32 29.29
CA GLU A 221 -1.88 -0.93 30.07
C GLU A 221 -2.78 -0.82 31.33
N GLU A 222 -3.23 0.36 31.76
CA GLU A 222 -4.01 0.50 33.01
C GLU A 222 -5.31 1.34 32.97
N ASN A 223 -5.73 1.94 31.85
CA ASN A 223 -7.00 2.67 31.81
C ASN A 223 -8.14 1.84 31.23
N GLU A 224 -9.24 1.78 32.00
CA GLU A 224 -10.54 1.26 31.59
C GLU A 224 -10.91 1.90 30.23
N PRO A 225 -11.31 1.12 29.20
CA PRO A 225 -11.47 1.65 27.85
C PRO A 225 -12.55 2.74 27.86
N GLN A 226 -12.14 3.99 27.67
CA GLN A 226 -13.07 5.03 27.24
C GLN A 226 -13.62 4.58 25.90
N ASN A 227 -14.95 4.54 25.77
CA ASN A 227 -15.65 4.12 24.57
C ASN A 227 -15.31 5.09 23.41
N TYR A 228 -14.20 4.85 22.72
CA TYR A 228 -14.00 5.35 21.38
C TYR A 228 -14.88 4.49 20.47
N ASN A 229 -16.02 5.03 20.05
CA ASN A 229 -16.86 4.41 19.03
C ASN A 229 -16.19 4.56 17.66
N VAL A 230 -15.06 3.88 17.44
CA VAL A 230 -14.58 3.63 16.07
C VAL A 230 -15.46 2.51 15.52
N ALA A 231 -16.51 2.88 14.80
CA ALA A 231 -17.34 1.95 14.05
C ALA A 231 -16.53 1.38 12.86
N CYS A 232 -15.64 0.43 13.15
CA CYS A 232 -14.96 -0.34 12.12
C CYS A 232 -15.95 -1.38 11.58
N CYS A 233 -16.79 -0.99 10.63
CA CYS A 233 -17.64 -1.90 9.87
C CYS A 233 -16.81 -2.70 8.85
N VAL A 234 -15.90 -3.55 9.33
CA VAL A 234 -15.36 -4.66 8.53
C VAL A 234 -16.27 -5.87 8.70
N GLY A 235 -17.48 -5.76 8.14
CA GLY A 235 -18.36 -6.90 7.89
C GLY A 235 -17.95 -7.59 6.59
N TRP A 236 -17.02 -8.54 6.66
CA TRP A 236 -16.74 -9.44 5.54
C TRP A 236 -17.67 -10.65 5.61
N GLU A 237 -18.85 -10.58 4.99
CA GLU A 237 -19.58 -11.78 4.57
C GLU A 237 -19.04 -12.22 3.20
N TYR A 238 -18.19 -13.25 3.20
CA TYR A 238 -17.87 -13.99 1.99
C TYR A 238 -19.08 -14.85 1.58
N HIS A 239 -19.99 -14.29 0.79
CA HIS A 239 -20.93 -15.10 0.03
C HIS A 239 -20.23 -15.64 -1.23
N TYR A 240 -19.69 -16.85 -1.13
CA TYR A 240 -19.22 -17.63 -2.28
C TYR A 240 -20.44 -18.25 -2.99
N GLU A 241 -21.03 -17.55 -3.96
CA GLU A 241 -21.91 -18.20 -4.95
C GLU A 241 -21.05 -18.80 -6.06
N GLY A 242 -20.62 -20.05 -5.86
CA GLY A 242 -19.98 -20.85 -6.89
C GLY A 242 -20.98 -21.30 -7.94
N VAL A 243 -20.97 -20.66 -9.12
CA VAL A 243 -21.55 -21.22 -10.34
C VAL A 243 -20.65 -22.35 -10.83
N LEU A 244 -20.91 -23.56 -10.33
CA LEU A 244 -20.34 -24.81 -10.83
C LEU A 244 -21.09 -25.27 -12.08
N THR A 245 -20.54 -25.02 -13.27
CA THR A 245 -20.93 -25.77 -14.48
C THR A 245 -20.33 -27.17 -14.44
N LYS A 246 -21.22 -28.17 -14.49
CA LYS A 246 -20.97 -29.62 -14.56
C LYS A 246 -19.87 -30.04 -15.56
N SER A 247 -19.05 -31.00 -15.15
CA SER A 247 -18.72 -32.17 -15.97
C SER A 247 -18.56 -33.42 -15.09
N ILE A 248 -18.92 -34.56 -15.64
CA ILE A 248 -19.32 -35.82 -15.02
C ILE A 248 -18.11 -36.70 -14.70
N SER A 249 -18.08 -37.35 -13.53
CA SER A 249 -18.03 -38.82 -13.36
C SER A 249 -17.55 -39.24 -11.95
N GLY A 250 -18.23 -40.27 -11.42
CA GLY A 250 -17.54 -41.31 -10.64
C GLY A 250 -17.43 -41.16 -9.13
N GLN A 251 -18.34 -41.85 -8.44
CA GLN A 251 -18.17 -42.51 -7.13
C GLN A 251 -18.23 -41.65 -5.86
N GLY A 252 -19.20 -42.03 -5.02
CA GLY A 252 -19.65 -41.25 -3.89
C GLY A 252 -18.88 -41.47 -2.59
N LYS A 253 -19.08 -40.50 -1.69
CA LYS A 253 -18.97 -40.67 -0.24
C LYS A 253 -20.04 -39.77 0.41
N LYS A 254 -20.86 -40.39 1.27
CA LYS A 254 -21.90 -39.74 2.07
C LYS A 254 -21.26 -38.85 3.13
N TYR A 255 -21.74 -37.61 3.30
CA TYR A 255 -21.48 -36.80 4.48
C TYR A 255 -22.79 -36.21 5.02
N ALA A 256 -22.91 -36.26 6.35
CA ALA A 256 -24.13 -36.00 7.11
C ALA A 256 -24.57 -34.53 7.04
N SER A 257 -25.86 -34.30 6.79
CA SER A 257 -26.48 -32.98 6.93
C SER A 257 -26.68 -32.64 8.41
N LYS A 258 -25.99 -31.63 8.93
CA LYS A 258 -26.41 -30.92 10.15
C LYS A 258 -27.08 -29.61 9.73
N ARG A 259 -28.41 -29.53 9.92
CA ARG A 259 -29.16 -28.28 9.94
C ARG A 259 -28.66 -27.46 11.14
N PHE A 260 -28.13 -26.27 10.89
CA PHE A 260 -27.95 -25.26 11.93
C PHE A 260 -29.11 -24.27 11.84
N ASN A 261 -29.99 -24.29 12.84
CA ASN A 261 -31.00 -23.25 13.07
C ASN A 261 -30.30 -21.98 13.55
N GLY A 262 -30.70 -20.85 12.99
CA GLY A 262 -30.16 -19.53 13.31
C GLY A 262 -30.21 -19.19 14.79
N ARG A 263 -29.08 -18.68 15.29
CA ARG A 263 -29.00 -17.83 16.48
C ARG A 263 -28.01 -16.71 16.16
N GLY A 264 -28.39 -15.48 16.47
CA GLY A 264 -27.66 -14.25 16.17
C GLY A 264 -26.25 -14.18 16.78
N PRO A 265 -25.52 -13.07 16.53
CA PRO A 265 -24.10 -12.99 16.75
C PRO A 265 -23.75 -13.17 18.24
N ARG A 266 -22.95 -14.20 18.53
CA ARG A 266 -22.29 -14.33 19.82
C ARG A 266 -21.06 -13.43 19.80
N ARG A 267 -20.89 -12.58 20.82
CA ARG A 267 -19.65 -11.85 21.08
C ARG A 267 -18.48 -12.86 21.09
N LEU A 268 -17.56 -12.70 20.15
CA LEU A 268 -16.25 -13.34 20.21
C LEU A 268 -15.38 -12.52 21.16
N SER A 269 -15.55 -12.72 22.47
CA SER A 269 -14.55 -12.31 23.46
C SER A 269 -13.40 -13.31 23.39
N GLY A 270 -12.24 -12.91 22.86
CA GLY A 270 -11.06 -13.78 22.84
C GLY A 270 -9.98 -13.48 21.80
N LEU A 271 -10.09 -12.40 21.01
CA LEU A 271 -8.97 -11.90 20.22
C LEU A 271 -8.26 -10.83 21.04
N ASP A 272 -7.17 -11.24 21.68
CA ASP A 272 -6.19 -10.39 22.34
C ASP A 272 -5.37 -9.68 21.26
N TRP A 273 -5.82 -8.49 20.84
CA TRP A 273 -5.09 -7.60 19.93
C TRP A 273 -4.02 -6.83 20.73
N ARG A 274 -3.06 -7.55 21.32
CA ARG A 274 -1.87 -6.89 21.86
C ARG A 274 -1.12 -6.23 20.70
N ALA A 275 -1.02 -4.90 20.72
CA ALA A 275 -0.13 -4.13 19.86
C ALA A 275 1.27 -4.73 19.97
N ARG A 276 1.72 -5.43 18.93
CA ARG A 276 3.07 -6.00 18.90
C ARG A 276 4.00 -4.93 18.35
N ARG A 277 5.13 -4.79 19.05
CA ARG A 277 6.14 -3.72 18.99
C ARG A 277 6.41 -3.21 17.57
N VAL A 278 5.94 -1.99 17.28
CA VAL A 278 6.62 -1.14 16.29
C VAL A 278 7.83 -0.53 17.01
N LYS A 279 9.03 -0.78 16.50
CA LYS A 279 10.24 -0.18 17.06
C LYS A 279 10.58 1.07 16.25
N VAL A 280 10.61 2.22 16.91
CA VAL A 280 11.26 3.42 16.38
C VAL A 280 12.77 3.23 16.56
N VAL A 281 13.53 3.35 15.48
CA VAL A 281 14.99 3.25 15.55
C VAL A 281 15.57 4.63 15.83
N ASN A 282 16.03 4.83 17.07
CA ASN A 282 16.65 6.07 17.52
C ASN A 282 18.17 6.09 17.28
N LYS A 283 18.67 7.17 16.68
CA LYS A 283 20.09 7.50 16.59
C LYS A 283 20.44 8.52 17.67
#